data_AF-A0A7H8HCT9-F1
#
_entry.id   AF-A0A7H8HCT9-F1
#
_cell.length_a   1.000
_cell.length_b   1.000
_cell.length_c   1.000
_cell.angle_alpha   90.00
_cell.angle_beta   90.00
_cell.angle_gamma   90.00
#
_symmetry.space_group_name_H-M   'P 1'
#
loop_
_entity.id
_entity.type
_entity.pdbx_description
1 polymer ?
#
loop_
_entity_poly.entity_id
_entity_poly.type
_entity_poly.pdbx_seq_one_letter_code
_entity_poly.pdbx_strand_id
1 'polypeptide(L)'
;MLTSTRNPFETLIVAAFGLYCCVGLVAFDNVATTTLRGYPVPFGHVFLAVGLITCSVALTGIIRAATVKGVLWERAGLTGLAGVGFAYACWGIGTTGVRALAFCLFLLAMSAAATWRAVQISRARKVALR
;
A
#
# COMPACT_ATOMS: atom_id res chain seq x y z
N MET A 1 20.94 -17.17 9.31
CA MET A 1 19.48 -16.95 9.36
C MET A 1 19.24 -15.45 9.48
N LEU A 2 18.64 -14.81 8.47
CA LEU A 2 18.07 -13.46 8.65
C LEU A 2 16.85 -13.63 9.55
N THR A 3 17.05 -13.49 10.87
CA THR A 3 15.98 -13.45 11.85
C THR A 3 15.01 -12.34 11.45
N SER A 4 13.75 -12.70 11.31
CA SER A 4 12.66 -11.87 10.82
C SER A 4 12.44 -10.66 11.73
N THR A 5 13.08 -9.54 11.42
CA THR A 5 12.71 -8.19 11.90
C THR A 5 11.51 -7.64 11.11
N ARG A 6 10.53 -8.50 10.83
CA ARG A 6 9.30 -8.10 10.15
C ARG A 6 8.21 -7.91 11.19
N ASN A 7 7.65 -6.71 11.22
CA ASN A 7 6.59 -6.39 12.13
C ASN A 7 5.30 -7.06 11.63
N PRO A 8 4.70 -8.01 12.38
CA PRO A 8 3.45 -8.66 11.98
C PRO A 8 2.32 -7.65 11.79
N PHE A 9 2.36 -6.54 12.51
CA PHE A 9 1.40 -5.44 12.37
C PHE A 9 1.43 -4.78 10.98
N GLU A 10 2.62 -4.54 10.43
CA GLU A 10 2.76 -3.97 9.08
C GLU A 10 2.22 -4.93 8.01
N THR A 11 2.46 -6.23 8.19
CA THR A 11 1.95 -7.27 7.27
C THR A 11 0.42 -7.34 7.33
N LEU A 12 -0.16 -7.27 8.53
CA LEU A 12 -1.61 -7.22 8.73
C LEU A 12 -2.23 -6.00 8.06
N ILE A 13 -1.62 -4.81 8.19
CA ILE A 13 -2.11 -3.59 7.54
C ILE A 13 -2.12 -3.74 6.02
N VAL A 14 -1.04 -4.24 5.42
CA VAL A 14 -0.96 -4.46 3.96
C VAL A 14 -2.01 -5.48 3.49
N ALA A 15 -2.21 -6.56 4.24
CA ALA A 15 -3.23 -7.57 3.94
C ALA A 15 -4.65 -7.02 4.06
N ALA A 16 -4.95 -6.30 5.14
CA ALA A 16 -6.25 -5.68 5.37
C ALA A 16 -6.58 -4.64 4.30
N PHE A 17 -5.62 -3.81 3.91
CA PHE A 17 -5.80 -2.86 2.82
C PHE A 17 -5.97 -3.55 1.47
N GLY A 18 -5.21 -4.61 1.19
CA GLY A 18 -5.39 -5.43 -0.01
C GLY A 18 -6.80 -6.04 -0.09
N LEU A 19 -7.31 -6.55 1.04
CA LEU A 19 -8.68 -7.06 1.14
C LEU A 19 -9.71 -5.96 0.90
N TYR A 20 -9.51 -4.78 1.50
CA TYR A 20 -10.36 -3.61 1.25
C TYR A 20 -10.40 -3.24 -0.23
N CYS A 21 -9.24 -3.20 -0.91
CA CYS A 21 -9.18 -2.95 -2.35
C CYS A 21 -9.91 -4.01 -3.16
N CYS A 22 -9.78 -5.29 -2.81
CA CYS A 22 -10.47 -6.39 -3.47
C CYS A 22 -12.00 -6.26 -3.34
N VAL A 23 -12.50 -6.08 -2.12
CA VAL A 23 -13.94 -5.91 -1.85
C VAL A 23 -14.47 -4.66 -2.54
N GLY A 24 -13.71 -3.56 -2.48
CA GLY A 24 -14.07 -2.30 -3.14
C GLY A 24 -14.14 -2.41 -4.66
N LEU A 25 -13.36 -3.27 -5.31
CA LEU A 25 -13.47 -3.52 -6.75
C LEU A 25 -14.71 -4.34 -7.11
N VAL A 26 -14.99 -5.40 -6.34
CA VAL A 26 -16.12 -6.31 -6.60
C VAL A 26 -17.46 -5.63 -6.34
N ALA A 27 -17.51 -4.77 -5.32
CA ALA A 27 -18.72 -4.14 -4.85
C ALA A 27 -18.58 -2.62 -4.77
N PHE A 28 -17.97 -1.98 -5.79
CA PHE A 28 -17.70 -0.55 -5.79
C PHE A 28 -18.95 0.28 -5.49
N ASP A 29 -20.07 -0.02 -6.15
CA ASP A 29 -21.31 0.74 -5.96
C ASP A 29 -21.93 0.56 -4.56
N ASN A 30 -21.65 -0.56 -3.88
CA ASN A 30 -22.22 -0.87 -2.56
C ASN A 30 -21.28 -0.57 -1.39
N VAL A 31 -19.96 -0.56 -1.63
CA VAL A 31 -18.91 -0.50 -0.59
C VAL A 31 -18.05 0.75 -0.72
N ALA A 32 -18.06 1.47 -1.85
CA ALA A 32 -17.35 2.73 -1.96
C ALA A 32 -17.86 3.68 -0.88
N THR A 33 -17.00 3.94 0.11
CA THR A 33 -17.19 5.00 1.09
C THR A 33 -17.47 6.31 0.36
N THR A 34 -18.15 7.25 1.02
CA THR A 34 -18.39 8.61 0.50
C THR A 34 -17.13 9.28 -0.06
N THR A 35 -15.95 8.82 0.38
CA THR A 35 -14.61 9.19 -0.10
C THR A 35 -14.21 8.60 -1.45
N LEU A 36 -14.40 7.30 -1.68
CA LEU A 36 -14.04 6.67 -2.97
C LEU A 36 -14.95 7.16 -4.11
N ARG A 37 -16.21 7.45 -3.80
CA ARG A 37 -17.14 8.13 -4.72
C ARG A 37 -16.76 9.59 -5.01
N GLY A 38 -15.88 10.17 -4.19
CA GLY A 38 -15.30 11.49 -4.44
C GLY A 38 -14.30 11.52 -5.59
N TYR A 39 -13.80 10.36 -6.03
CA TYR A 39 -13.01 10.27 -7.26
C TYR A 39 -13.94 10.06 -8.46
N PRO A 40 -13.75 10.80 -9.56
CA PRO A 40 -14.52 10.58 -10.78
C PRO A 40 -14.27 9.16 -11.31
N VAL A 41 -15.29 8.52 -11.86
CA VAL A 41 -15.13 7.26 -12.59
C VAL A 41 -14.28 7.54 -13.84
N PRO A 42 -13.21 6.77 -14.12
CA PRO A 42 -12.84 5.47 -13.54
C PRO A 42 -11.76 5.50 -12.44
N PHE A 43 -11.32 6.67 -11.98
CA PHE A 43 -10.13 6.80 -11.13
C PHE A 43 -10.25 6.11 -9.76
N GLY A 44 -11.45 6.05 -9.17
CA GLY A 44 -11.69 5.27 -7.95
C GLY A 44 -11.44 3.77 -8.15
N HIS A 45 -11.75 3.21 -9.32
CA HIS A 45 -11.48 1.82 -9.65
C HIS A 45 -9.98 1.60 -9.91
N VAL A 46 -9.33 2.54 -10.59
CA VAL A 46 -7.89 2.50 -10.83
C VAL A 46 -7.13 2.51 -9.50
N PHE A 47 -7.51 3.36 -8.55
CA PHE A 47 -6.94 3.36 -7.19
C PHE A 47 -6.99 1.98 -6.56
N LEU A 48 -8.17 1.36 -6.52
CA LEU A 48 -8.36 0.06 -5.86
C LEU A 48 -7.61 -1.05 -6.61
N ALA A 49 -7.61 -1.04 -7.94
CA ALA A 49 -6.88 -2.00 -8.76
C ALA A 49 -5.37 -1.92 -8.50
N VAL A 50 -4.79 -0.71 -8.53
CA VAL A 50 -3.35 -0.54 -8.29
C VAL A 50 -3.01 -0.81 -6.82
N GLY A 51 -3.87 -0.41 -5.88
CA GLY A 51 -3.74 -0.75 -4.46
C GLY A 51 -3.71 -2.26 -4.22
N LEU A 52 -4.61 -3.01 -4.85
CA LEU A 52 -4.65 -4.47 -4.78
C LEU A 52 -3.39 -5.11 -5.38
N ILE A 53 -2.96 -4.65 -6.55
CA ILE A 53 -1.74 -5.16 -7.22
C ILE A 53 -0.52 -4.93 -6.33
N THR A 54 -0.34 -3.71 -5.81
CA THR A 54 0.84 -3.36 -5.00
C THR A 54 0.86 -4.10 -3.67
N CYS A 55 -0.30 -4.28 -3.01
CA CYS A 55 -0.42 -5.15 -1.83
C CYS A 55 -0.11 -6.61 -2.16
N SER A 56 -0.63 -7.14 -3.26
CA SER A 56 -0.39 -8.53 -3.67
C SER A 56 1.10 -8.78 -3.92
N VAL A 57 1.77 -7.83 -4.59
CA VAL A 57 3.21 -7.88 -4.84
C VAL A 57 3.99 -7.81 -3.52
N ALA A 58 3.61 -6.90 -2.62
CA ALA A 58 4.25 -6.77 -1.30
C ALA A 58 4.11 -8.07 -0.49
N LEU A 59 2.90 -8.61 -0.37
CA LEU A 59 2.61 -9.85 0.35
C LEU A 59 3.35 -11.05 -0.26
N THR A 60 3.41 -11.14 -1.59
CA THR A 60 4.19 -12.19 -2.27
C THR A 60 5.67 -12.10 -1.91
N GLY A 61 6.23 -10.89 -1.84
CA GLY A 61 7.59 -10.66 -1.38
C GLY A 61 7.81 -11.02 0.08
N ILE A 62 6.84 -10.72 0.95
CA ILE A 62 6.83 -11.11 2.36
C ILE A 62 6.82 -12.64 2.49
N ILE A 63 5.96 -13.35 1.78
CA ILE A 63 5.91 -14.82 1.81
C ILE A 63 7.23 -15.44 1.31
N ARG A 64 7.84 -14.86 0.27
CA ARG A 64 9.09 -15.36 -0.34
C ARG A 64 10.37 -14.75 0.26
N ALA A 65 10.28 -14.28 1.50
CA ALA A 65 11.32 -13.61 2.29
C ALA A 65 12.73 -14.15 2.16
N ALA A 66 12.85 -15.48 2.18
CA ALA A 66 14.12 -16.18 2.25
C ALA A 66 14.94 -16.01 0.97
N THR A 67 14.35 -15.45 -0.08
CA THR A 67 14.98 -15.26 -1.38
C THR A 67 15.25 -13.78 -1.66
N VAL A 68 16.36 -13.50 -2.35
CA VAL A 68 16.69 -12.14 -2.83
C VAL A 68 15.55 -11.58 -3.69
N LYS A 69 14.93 -12.42 -4.53
CA LYS A 69 13.76 -12.05 -5.34
C LYS A 69 12.60 -11.62 -4.46
N GLY A 70 12.29 -12.35 -3.38
CA GLY A 70 11.21 -11.98 -2.45
C GLY A 70 11.41 -10.63 -1.78
N VAL A 71 12.64 -10.32 -1.35
CA VAL A 71 12.97 -9.01 -0.77
C VAL A 71 12.80 -7.88 -1.78
N LEU A 72 13.15 -8.11 -3.05
CA LEU A 72 12.94 -7.14 -4.13
C LEU A 72 11.45 -6.93 -4.43
N TRP A 73 10.65 -8.00 -4.46
CA TRP A 73 9.20 -7.92 -4.63
C TRP A 73 8.52 -7.20 -3.46
N GLU A 74 8.92 -7.47 -2.21
CA GLU A 74 8.41 -6.76 -1.03
C GLU A 74 8.65 -5.26 -1.19
N ARG A 75 9.88 -4.87 -1.53
CA ARG A 75 10.23 -3.47 -1.76
C ARG A 75 9.43 -2.84 -2.90
N ALA A 76 9.31 -3.54 -4.03
CA ALA A 76 8.57 -3.02 -5.19
C ALA A 76 7.09 -2.78 -4.85
N GLY A 77 6.45 -3.73 -4.18
CA GLY A 77 5.07 -3.60 -3.72
C GLY A 77 4.89 -2.45 -2.75
N LEU A 78 5.76 -2.33 -1.74
CA LEU A 78 5.71 -1.23 -0.77
C LEU A 78 5.97 0.14 -1.41
N THR A 79 6.89 0.22 -2.39
CA THR A 79 7.16 1.47 -3.12
C THR A 79 5.93 1.89 -3.95
N GLY A 80 5.29 0.92 -4.61
CA GLY A 80 4.04 1.16 -5.33
C GLY A 80 2.91 1.60 -4.40
N LEU A 81 2.75 0.92 -3.26
CA LEU A 81 1.75 1.27 -2.25
C LEU A 81 1.99 2.68 -1.69
N ALA A 82 3.25 3.06 -1.46
CA ALA A 82 3.61 4.40 -1.03
C ALA A 82 3.24 5.47 -2.06
N GLY A 83 3.56 5.24 -3.34
CA GLY A 83 3.23 6.16 -4.42
C GLY A 83 1.73 6.34 -4.60
N VAL A 84 0.98 5.23 -4.63
CA VAL A 84 -0.49 5.25 -4.77
C VAL A 84 -1.15 5.92 -3.57
N GLY A 85 -0.75 5.53 -2.35
CA GLY A 85 -1.30 6.12 -1.12
C GLY A 85 -1.07 7.63 -1.07
N PHE A 86 0.14 8.09 -1.41
CA PHE A 86 0.45 9.52 -1.43
C PHE A 86 -0.35 10.27 -2.50
N ALA A 87 -0.33 9.80 -3.75
CA ALA A 87 -1.01 10.47 -4.86
C ALA A 87 -2.52 10.62 -4.61
N TYR A 88 -3.17 9.54 -4.16
CA TYR A 88 -4.61 9.57 -3.90
C TYR A 88 -4.96 10.33 -2.62
N ALA A 89 -4.11 10.35 -1.60
CA ALA A 89 -4.33 11.21 -0.44
C ALA A 89 -4.28 12.69 -0.82
N CYS A 90 -3.28 13.12 -1.59
CA CYS A 90 -3.18 14.50 -2.06
C CYS A 90 -4.38 14.90 -2.92
N TRP A 91 -4.80 14.01 -3.83
CA TRP A 91 -5.99 14.23 -4.65
C TRP A 91 -7.24 14.33 -3.78
N GLY A 92 -7.47 13.37 -2.87
CA GLY A 92 -8.66 13.31 -2.03
C GLY A 92 -8.80 14.55 -1.12
N ILE A 93 -7.70 15.08 -0.60
CA ILE A 93 -7.71 16.36 0.12
C ILE A 93 -8.16 17.50 -0.80
N GLY A 94 -7.64 17.54 -2.03
CA GLY A 94 -7.97 18.60 -3.00
C GLY A 94 -9.41 18.59 -3.52
N THR A 95 -10.04 17.41 -3.68
CA THR A 95 -11.40 17.31 -4.25
C THR A 95 -12.52 17.19 -3.22
N THR A 96 -12.28 16.47 -2.13
CA THR A 96 -13.32 16.15 -1.14
C THR A 96 -13.16 16.86 0.20
N GLY A 97 -12.05 17.57 0.41
CA GLY A 97 -11.80 18.38 1.60
C GLY A 97 -11.88 17.58 2.90
N VAL A 98 -12.44 18.19 3.95
CA VAL A 98 -12.47 17.62 5.31
C VAL A 98 -13.26 16.30 5.40
N ARG A 99 -14.23 16.07 4.50
CA ARG A 99 -15.02 14.83 4.45
C ARG A 99 -14.16 13.60 4.16
N ALA A 100 -13.00 13.79 3.52
CA ALA A 100 -12.04 12.73 3.20
C ALA A 100 -10.85 12.66 4.15
N LEU A 101 -10.79 13.53 5.16
CA LEU A 101 -9.59 13.73 5.97
C LEU A 101 -9.09 12.44 6.63
N ALA A 102 -9.99 11.66 7.26
CA ALA A 102 -9.62 10.42 7.93
C ALA A 102 -9.01 9.38 6.97
N PHE A 103 -9.61 9.23 5.79
CA PHE A 103 -9.11 8.33 4.75
C PHE A 103 -7.77 8.81 4.17
N CYS A 104 -7.63 10.12 3.91
CA CYS A 104 -6.38 10.70 3.40
C CYS A 104 -5.24 10.58 4.43
N LEU A 105 -5.52 10.82 5.72
CA LEU A 105 -4.56 10.62 6.80
C LEU A 105 -4.13 9.15 6.91
N PHE A 106 -5.08 8.21 6.77
CA PHE A 106 -4.77 6.79 6.71
C PHE A 106 -3.84 6.45 5.54
N LEU A 107 -4.14 6.96 4.34
CA LEU A 107 -3.30 6.73 3.14
C LEU A 107 -1.90 7.37 3.27
N LEU A 108 -1.79 8.56 3.85
CA LEU A 108 -0.50 9.20 4.12
C LEU A 108 0.31 8.41 5.16
N ALA A 109 -0.33 7.95 6.23
CA ALA A 109 0.32 7.13 7.25
C ALA A 109 0.83 5.80 6.66
N MET A 110 0.02 5.14 5.84
CA MET A 110 0.45 3.94 5.11
C MET A 110 1.58 4.24 4.13
N SER A 111 1.52 5.36 3.41
CA SER A 111 2.58 5.75 2.48
C SER A 111 3.91 6.00 3.18
N ALA A 112 3.88 6.68 4.32
CA ALA A 112 5.05 6.90 5.15
C ALA A 112 5.62 5.58 5.69
N ALA A 113 4.78 4.68 6.21
CA ALA A 113 5.19 3.37 6.71
C ALA A 113 5.79 2.49 5.59
N ALA A 114 5.16 2.44 4.43
CA ALA A 114 5.63 1.68 3.28
C ALA A 114 6.97 2.22 2.75
N THR A 115 7.13 3.55 2.70
CA THR A 115 8.39 4.21 2.32
C THR A 115 9.50 3.88 3.31
N TRP A 116 9.21 4.00 4.61
CA TRP A 116 10.17 3.68 5.68
C TRP A 116 10.67 2.24 5.56
N ARG A 117 9.75 1.29 5.38
CA ARG A 117 10.09 -0.13 5.20
C ARG A 117 10.90 -0.38 3.92
N ALA A 118 10.52 0.23 2.80
CA ALA A 118 11.28 0.14 1.55
C ALA A 118 12.72 0.69 1.68
N VAL A 119 12.91 1.75 2.47
CA VAL A 119 14.23 2.30 2.80
C VAL A 119 15.03 1.35 3.69
N GLN A 120 14.41 0.74 4.71
CA GLN A 120 15.09 -0.26 5.54
C GLN A 120 15.61 -1.43 4.71
N ILE A 121 14.78 -1.97 3.81
CA ILE A 121 15.17 -3.05 2.89
C ILE A 121 16.35 -2.61 2.02
N SER A 122 16.31 -1.38 1.49
CA SER A 122 17.39 -0.83 0.66
C SER A 122 18.71 -0.68 1.43
N ARG A 123 18.65 -0.22 2.67
CA ARG A 123 19.83 -0.06 3.54
C ARG A 123 20.42 -1.42 3.92
N ALA A 124 19.59 -2.38 4.33
CA ALA A 124 20.04 -3.73 4.66
C ALA A 124 20.76 -4.41 3.47
N ARG A 125 20.22 -4.25 2.25
CA ARG A 125 20.86 -4.76 1.04
C ARG A 125 22.21 -4.09 0.76
N LYS A 126 22.33 -2.77 0.96
CA LYS A 126 23.60 -2.05 0.76
C LYS A 126 24.67 -2.51 1.75
N VAL A 127 24.30 -2.82 3.00
CA VAL A 127 25.22 -3.35 4.01
C VAL A 127 25.68 -4.76 3.64
N ALA A 128 24.78 -5.63 3.18
CA ALA A 128 25.12 -7.01 2.81
C ALA A 128 25.98 -7.13 1.53
N LEU A 129 26.10 -6.06 0.74
CA LEU A 129 26.94 -6.01 -0.47
C LEU A 129 28.32 -5.39 -0.23
N ARG A 130 28.57 -4.84 0.97
CA ARG A 130 29.88 -4.34 1.40
C ARG A 130 30.60 -5.42 2.17
#